data_AF-A0A6G1BFG8-F1
#
_entry.id   AF-A0A6G1BFG8-F1
#
_cell.length_a   1.000
_cell.length_b   1.000
_cell.length_c   1.000
_cell.angle_alpha   90.00
_cell.angle_beta   90.00
_cell.angle_gamma   90.00
#
_symmetry.space_group_name_H-M   'P 1'
#
loop_
_entity.id
_entity.type
_entity.pdbx_description
1 polymer ?
#
loop_
_entity_poly.entity_id
_entity_poly.type
_entity_poly.pdbx_seq_one_letter_code
_entity_poly.pdbx_strand_id
1 'polypeptide(L)'
;STELMRRVRRFQIAQYKCLVIKYAKDTRYSHNFSTHDRNTMEALPACLLWDVAQEALGVAVVGIDEGQFFPDIVEFSESMANAGKTVIVAALDGTFQRKAFGAILNLVPLAESVVKLTAVCMQCYREAAYTKRLGAETEVAPRAVAGVGVGGPAGAARPQPRPLRPRAQVEVIGGADKYHSVCRLCYFKKASGPSGGLDGRENKENCPVPVPVPVPVPGARKLFAPLQVLRRSSAH
;
A
#
# COMPACT_ATOMS: atom_id res chain seq x y z
N SER A 1 -3.99 -5.73 1.36
CA SER A 1 -5.03 -6.77 1.17
C SER A 1 -5.13 -7.88 2.24
N THR A 2 -4.19 -8.81 2.44
CA THR A 2 -4.46 -10.02 3.29
C THR A 2 -4.78 -9.73 4.75
N GLU A 3 -3.97 -8.93 5.44
CA GLU A 3 -4.21 -8.59 6.84
C GLU A 3 -5.48 -7.72 7.01
N LEU A 4 -5.83 -6.91 6.00
CA LEU A 4 -7.10 -6.15 5.99
C LEU A 4 -8.28 -7.11 6.07
N MET A 5 -8.31 -8.06 5.16
CA MET A 5 -9.38 -9.04 5.07
C MET A 5 -9.46 -9.91 6.31
N ARG A 6 -8.31 -10.30 6.89
CA ARG A 6 -8.29 -11.03 8.15
C ARG A 6 -8.97 -10.23 9.27
N ARG A 7 -8.73 -8.93 9.36
CA ARG A 7 -9.36 -8.06 10.37
C ARG A 7 -10.83 -7.84 10.11
N VAL A 8 -11.23 -7.51 8.87
CA VAL A 8 -12.64 -7.31 8.51
C VAL A 8 -13.43 -8.61 8.74
N ARG A 9 -12.89 -9.78 8.35
CA ARG A 9 -13.54 -11.09 8.54
C ARG A 9 -13.83 -11.41 10.01
N ARG A 10 -13.03 -10.93 10.97
CA ARG A 10 -13.31 -11.10 12.41
C ARG A 10 -14.62 -10.41 12.81
N PHE A 11 -14.90 -9.24 12.26
CA PHE A 11 -16.16 -8.53 12.49
C PHE A 11 -17.32 -9.20 11.75
N GLN A 12 -17.08 -9.65 10.52
CA GLN A 12 -18.10 -10.38 9.75
C GLN A 12 -18.56 -11.67 10.46
N ILE A 13 -17.63 -12.45 11.03
CA ILE A 13 -17.95 -13.64 11.81
C ILE A 13 -18.80 -13.28 13.04
N ALA A 14 -18.52 -12.14 13.66
CA ALA A 14 -19.32 -11.55 14.74
C ALA A 14 -20.61 -10.85 14.25
N GLN A 15 -21.06 -11.12 13.02
CA GLN A 15 -22.31 -10.65 12.42
C GLN A 15 -22.40 -9.13 12.17
N TYR A 16 -21.28 -8.40 12.19
CA TYR A 16 -21.28 -7.01 11.75
C TYR A 16 -21.43 -6.92 10.23
N LYS A 17 -22.21 -5.93 9.77
CA LYS A 17 -22.21 -5.55 8.35
C LYS A 17 -20.88 -4.87 8.02
N CYS A 18 -20.19 -5.38 6.99
CA CYS A 18 -18.89 -4.91 6.56
C CYS A 18 -18.91 -4.53 5.08
N LEU A 19 -18.20 -3.46 4.74
CA LEU A 19 -17.92 -3.07 3.36
C LEU A 19 -16.40 -3.05 3.15
N VAL A 20 -15.93 -3.55 2.01
CA VAL A 20 -14.55 -3.35 1.57
C VAL A 20 -14.55 -2.45 0.35
N ILE A 21 -13.69 -1.44 0.31
CA ILE A 21 -13.51 -0.52 -0.81
C ILE A 21 -12.12 -0.77 -1.40
N LYS A 22 -12.03 -0.86 -2.72
CA LYS A 22 -10.76 -1.05 -3.45
C LYS A 22 -10.56 0.06 -4.47
N TYR A 23 -9.31 0.42 -4.74
CA TYR A 23 -9.01 1.41 -5.78
C TYR A 23 -9.35 0.84 -7.17
N ALA A 24 -10.25 1.50 -7.89
CA ALA A 24 -10.83 0.98 -9.13
C ALA A 24 -9.79 0.79 -10.25
N LYS A 25 -8.73 1.60 -10.27
CA LYS A 25 -7.69 1.49 -11.30
C LYS A 25 -6.67 0.39 -11.01
N ASP A 26 -6.69 -0.19 -9.81
CA ASP A 26 -5.86 -1.34 -9.48
C ASP A 26 -6.49 -2.64 -9.98
N THR A 27 -6.18 -2.99 -11.23
CA THR A 27 -6.70 -4.18 -11.91
C THR A 27 -5.76 -5.39 -11.81
N ARG A 28 -4.66 -5.31 -11.04
CA ARG A 28 -3.67 -6.39 -10.90
C ARG A 28 -4.27 -7.69 -10.40
N TYR A 29 -5.39 -7.60 -9.68
CA TYR A 29 -6.10 -8.73 -9.08
C TYR A 29 -7.60 -8.63 -9.34
N SER A 30 -8.02 -8.49 -10.61
CA SER A 30 -9.44 -8.44 -10.99
C SER A 30 -10.21 -9.75 -10.70
N HIS A 31 -9.54 -10.88 -10.47
CA HIS A 31 -10.19 -12.21 -10.41
C HIS A 31 -10.15 -12.95 -9.06
N ASN A 32 -9.42 -12.51 -8.03
CA ASN A 32 -9.10 -13.38 -6.89
C ASN A 32 -9.35 -12.78 -5.50
N PHE A 33 -10.55 -12.22 -5.28
CA PHE A 33 -11.17 -12.42 -3.97
C PHE A 33 -11.78 -13.81 -3.97
N SER A 34 -11.01 -14.78 -3.49
CA SER A 34 -11.25 -16.22 -3.64
C SER A 34 -12.72 -16.62 -3.44
N THR A 35 -13.33 -17.01 -4.54
CA THR A 35 -14.71 -17.49 -4.72
C THR A 35 -14.95 -18.92 -4.21
N HIS A 36 -14.13 -19.42 -3.28
CA HIS A 36 -14.33 -20.78 -2.74
C HIS A 36 -15.15 -20.83 -1.44
N ASP A 37 -15.30 -19.70 -0.73
CA ASP A 37 -16.21 -19.61 0.41
C ASP A 37 -17.45 -18.83 -0.01
N ARG A 38 -18.64 -19.41 0.13
CA ARG A 38 -19.97 -18.81 -0.17
C ARG A 38 -20.32 -17.53 0.65
N ASN A 39 -19.33 -16.89 1.27
CA ASN A 39 -19.42 -15.71 2.13
C ASN A 39 -18.46 -14.57 1.68
N THR A 40 -18.11 -14.49 0.39
CA THR A 40 -17.26 -13.42 -0.15
C THR A 40 -17.85 -12.05 0.19
N MET A 41 -17.13 -11.26 0.99
CA MET A 41 -17.46 -9.85 1.21
C MET A 41 -17.34 -9.11 -0.11
N GLU A 42 -18.39 -8.37 -0.46
CA GLU A 42 -18.41 -7.54 -1.65
C GLU A 42 -17.40 -6.39 -1.50
N ALA A 43 -16.51 -6.27 -2.49
CA ALA A 43 -15.51 -5.22 -2.55
C ALA A 43 -15.91 -4.19 -3.61
N LEU A 44 -16.34 -3.01 -3.18
CA LEU A 44 -16.76 -1.92 -4.07
C LEU A 44 -15.54 -1.22 -4.67
N PRO A 45 -15.39 -1.19 -6.00
CA PRO A 45 -14.36 -0.39 -6.66
C PRO A 45 -14.73 1.09 -6.61
N ALA A 46 -13.77 1.95 -6.23
CA ALA A 46 -13.95 3.40 -6.24
C ALA A 46 -12.66 4.14 -6.62
N CYS A 47 -12.78 5.37 -7.11
CA CYS A 47 -11.64 6.28 -7.29
C CYS A 47 -11.59 7.37 -6.20
N LEU A 48 -12.75 7.77 -5.69
CA LEU A 48 -12.92 8.60 -4.51
C LEU A 48 -13.76 7.82 -3.50
N LEU A 49 -13.44 7.94 -2.21
CA LEU A 49 -14.19 7.25 -1.16
C LEU A 49 -15.57 7.87 -0.96
N TRP A 50 -15.69 9.19 -1.19
CA TRP A 50 -16.97 9.86 -1.12
C TRP A 50 -17.98 9.38 -2.16
N ASP A 51 -17.54 8.80 -3.28
CA ASP A 51 -18.43 8.19 -4.28
C ASP A 51 -19.22 7.00 -3.72
N VAL A 52 -18.71 6.36 -2.66
CA VAL A 52 -19.32 5.18 -2.00
C VAL A 52 -19.67 5.46 -0.53
N ALA A 53 -19.83 6.74 -0.17
CA ALA A 53 -20.11 7.14 1.20
C ALA A 53 -21.48 6.65 1.69
N GLN A 54 -22.49 6.58 0.81
CA GLN A 54 -23.83 6.12 1.19
C GLN A 54 -23.82 4.65 1.60
N GLU A 55 -23.09 3.81 0.87
CA GLU A 55 -22.89 2.39 1.18
C GLU A 55 -22.08 2.23 2.47
N ALA A 56 -21.04 3.04 2.65
CA ALA A 56 -20.25 3.06 3.88
C ALA A 56 -21.07 3.47 5.11
N LEU A 57 -22.02 4.41 4.95
CA LEU A 57 -22.96 4.80 6.01
C LEU A 57 -23.86 3.64 6.45
N GLY A 58 -24.21 2.72 5.55
CA GLY A 58 -25.06 1.56 5.83
C GLY A 58 -24.39 0.39 6.58
N VAL A 59 -23.08 0.45 6.82
CA VAL A 59 -22.31 -0.64 7.48
C VAL A 59 -21.64 -0.18 8.78
N ALA A 60 -21.24 -1.14 9.61
CA ALA A 60 -20.54 -0.88 10.87
C ALA A 60 -19.01 -0.86 10.70
N VAL A 61 -18.50 -1.61 9.71
CA VAL A 61 -17.05 -1.74 9.46
C VAL A 61 -16.76 -1.43 7.99
N VAL A 62 -15.79 -0.54 7.76
CA VAL A 62 -15.35 -0.14 6.42
C VAL A 62 -13.86 -0.48 6.27
N GLY A 63 -13.55 -1.46 5.43
CA GLY A 63 -12.18 -1.76 5.03
C GLY A 63 -11.81 -0.99 3.76
N ILE A 64 -10.65 -0.35 3.72
CA ILE A 64 -10.16 0.38 2.53
C ILE A 64 -8.84 -0.24 2.11
N ASP A 65 -8.76 -0.83 0.92
CA ASP A 65 -7.52 -1.37 0.36
C ASP A 65 -6.88 -0.38 -0.61
N GLU A 66 -5.55 -0.37 -0.65
CA GLU A 66 -4.76 0.56 -1.47
C GLU A 66 -5.08 2.04 -1.16
N GLY A 67 -5.24 2.35 0.14
CA GLY A 67 -5.64 3.66 0.66
C GLY A 67 -4.82 4.83 0.12
N GLN A 68 -3.56 4.59 -0.28
CA GLN A 68 -2.66 5.63 -0.75
C GLN A 68 -3.06 6.29 -2.08
N PHE A 69 -3.96 5.66 -2.83
CA PHE A 69 -4.48 6.19 -4.08
C PHE A 69 -5.73 7.08 -3.90
N PHE A 70 -6.34 7.09 -2.71
CA PHE A 70 -7.51 7.89 -2.43
C PHE A 70 -7.11 9.28 -1.91
N PRO A 71 -7.40 10.36 -2.66
CA PRO A 71 -7.02 11.71 -2.24
C PRO A 71 -7.84 12.22 -1.04
N ASP A 72 -9.03 11.67 -0.84
CA ASP A 72 -10.01 12.00 0.19
C ASP A 72 -9.95 11.06 1.42
N ILE A 73 -8.91 10.22 1.52
CA ILE A 73 -8.76 9.20 2.58
C ILE A 73 -8.84 9.75 4.00
N VAL A 74 -8.28 10.93 4.25
CA VAL A 74 -8.23 11.53 5.59
C VAL A 74 -9.61 11.97 6.04
N GLU A 75 -10.25 12.82 5.24
CA GLU A 75 -11.57 13.40 5.52
C GLU A 75 -12.64 12.31 5.63
N PHE A 76 -12.59 11.32 4.74
CA PHE A 76 -13.51 10.19 4.76
C PHE A 76 -13.32 9.31 6.01
N SER A 77 -12.09 8.92 6.32
CA SER A 77 -11.82 8.02 7.45
C SER A 77 -12.21 8.65 8.78
N GLU A 78 -11.87 9.93 8.96
CA GLU A 78 -12.21 10.70 10.15
C GLU A 78 -13.74 10.85 10.29
N SER A 79 -14.42 11.21 9.20
CA SER A 79 -15.88 11.35 9.20
C SER A 79 -16.60 10.05 9.53
N MET A 80 -16.16 8.93 8.95
CA MET A 80 -16.75 7.61 9.20
C MET A 80 -16.49 7.12 10.63
N ALA A 81 -15.30 7.36 11.17
CA ALA A 81 -14.97 6.99 12.55
C ALA A 81 -15.75 7.82 13.59
N ASN A 82 -15.90 9.13 13.34
CA ASN A 82 -16.71 10.02 14.16
C ASN A 82 -18.21 9.65 14.09
N ALA A 83 -18.67 9.11 12.96
CA ALA A 83 -19.99 8.50 12.81
C ALA A 83 -20.14 7.11 13.47
N GLY A 84 -19.15 6.67 14.27
CA GLY A 84 -19.21 5.44 15.07
C GLY A 84 -18.80 4.17 14.33
N LYS A 85 -18.18 4.28 13.14
CA LYS A 85 -17.75 3.11 12.36
C LYS A 85 -16.34 2.67 12.73
N THR A 86 -16.06 1.39 12.56
CA THR A 86 -14.68 0.90 12.52
C THR A 86 -14.16 1.02 11.09
N VAL A 87 -13.26 1.96 10.84
CA VAL A 87 -12.55 2.08 9.56
C VAL A 87 -11.22 1.35 9.66
N ILE A 88 -10.88 0.50 8.69
CA ILE A 88 -9.61 -0.22 8.64
C ILE A 88 -8.96 0.09 7.29
N VAL A 89 -7.93 0.92 7.29
CA VAL A 89 -7.22 1.34 6.07
C VAL A 89 -6.00 0.46 5.87
N ALA A 90 -5.86 -0.12 4.69
CA ALA A 90 -4.66 -0.80 4.20
C ALA A 90 -3.97 0.04 3.13
N ALA A 91 -2.71 0.43 3.35
CA ALA A 91 -2.02 1.33 2.42
C ALA A 91 -0.50 1.13 2.36
N LEU A 92 0.16 1.75 1.37
CA LEU A 92 1.61 1.93 1.39
C LEU A 92 1.96 3.22 2.15
N ASP A 93 2.94 3.15 3.06
CA ASP A 93 3.43 4.32 3.78
C ASP A 93 4.40 5.16 2.94
N GLY A 94 5.12 4.52 2.02
CA GLY A 94 6.13 5.14 1.18
C GLY A 94 6.06 4.73 -0.29
N THR A 95 6.41 5.67 -1.16
CA THR A 95 6.66 5.43 -2.59
C THR A 95 7.95 4.63 -2.80
N PHE A 96 8.23 4.23 -4.04
CA PHE A 96 9.51 3.59 -4.39
C PHE A 96 10.74 4.46 -4.08
N GLN A 97 10.55 5.79 -3.96
CA GLN A 97 11.57 6.76 -3.54
C GLN A 97 11.66 6.93 -2.03
N ARG A 98 10.89 6.16 -1.25
CA ARG A 98 10.77 6.26 0.22
C ARG A 98 10.29 7.63 0.71
N LYS A 99 9.53 8.34 -0.13
CA LYS A 99 8.77 9.54 0.26
C LYS A 99 7.37 9.12 0.68
N ALA A 100 6.71 9.92 1.52
CA ALA A 100 5.32 9.72 1.88
C ALA A 100 4.44 9.45 0.64
N PHE A 101 3.58 8.43 0.71
CA PHE A 101 2.66 8.11 -0.38
C PHE A 101 1.30 8.76 -0.14
N GLY A 102 0.92 9.68 -1.03
CA GLY A 102 -0.37 10.36 -0.93
C GLY A 102 -0.55 11.09 0.40
N ALA A 103 -1.76 11.00 0.96
CA ALA A 103 -2.11 11.60 2.25
C ALA A 103 -2.06 10.59 3.42
N ILE A 104 -1.51 9.39 3.23
CA ILE A 104 -1.62 8.29 4.21
C ILE A 104 -1.04 8.62 5.56
N LEU A 105 0.12 9.29 5.60
CA LEU A 105 0.78 9.59 6.87
C LEU A 105 0.00 10.63 7.70
N ASN A 106 -0.92 11.38 7.08
CA ASN A 106 -1.79 12.31 7.80
C ASN A 106 -2.86 11.57 8.63
N LEU A 107 -3.11 10.28 8.38
CA LEU A 107 -3.98 9.46 9.23
C LEU A 107 -3.31 9.08 10.55
N VAL A 108 -1.98 9.04 10.63
CA VAL A 108 -1.25 8.57 11.81
C VAL A 108 -1.66 9.30 13.10
N PRO A 109 -1.74 10.65 13.17
CA PRO A 109 -2.19 11.35 14.38
C PRO A 109 -3.67 11.15 14.70
N LEU A 110 -4.48 10.76 13.72
CA LEU A 110 -5.92 10.48 13.88
C LEU A 110 -6.16 9.01 14.26
N ALA A 111 -5.15 8.15 14.11
CA ALA A 111 -5.26 6.72 14.23
C ALA A 111 -5.23 6.22 15.68
N GLU A 112 -6.22 5.43 16.13
CA GLU A 112 -6.07 4.73 17.43
C GLU A 112 -5.06 3.57 17.36
N SER A 113 -4.80 3.02 16.18
CA SER A 113 -3.84 1.93 15.98
C SER A 113 -3.14 2.08 14.64
N VAL A 114 -1.81 2.03 14.65
CA VAL A 114 -0.96 2.00 13.45
C VAL A 114 -0.04 0.79 13.52
N VAL A 115 -0.06 -0.05 12.48
CA VAL A 115 0.87 -1.18 12.34
C VAL A 115 1.57 -1.09 10.99
N LYS A 116 2.91 -1.02 11.04
CA LYS A 116 3.76 -1.13 9.85
C LYS A 116 4.23 -2.57 9.69
N LEU A 117 3.71 -3.25 8.67
CA LEU A 117 4.12 -4.62 8.36
C LEU A 117 5.47 -4.63 7.64
N THR A 118 6.22 -5.71 7.85
CA THR A 118 7.45 -6.02 7.11
C THR A 118 7.18 -7.11 6.08
N ALA A 119 7.99 -7.13 5.02
CA ALA A 119 8.05 -8.18 4.03
C ALA A 119 9.37 -8.95 4.13
N VAL A 120 9.61 -9.91 3.23
CA VAL A 120 10.90 -10.59 3.08
C VAL A 120 11.67 -9.95 1.93
N CYS A 121 12.91 -9.54 2.17
CA CYS A 121 13.75 -8.92 1.16
C CYS A 121 14.07 -9.89 0.03
N MET A 122 13.69 -9.54 -1.19
CA MET A 122 13.89 -10.36 -2.39
C MET A 122 15.36 -10.43 -2.86
N GLN A 123 16.30 -9.81 -2.13
CA GLN A 123 17.74 -9.86 -2.43
C GLN A 123 18.57 -10.56 -1.36
N CYS A 124 18.17 -10.49 -0.08
CA CYS A 124 18.97 -11.02 1.02
C CYS A 124 18.14 -11.77 2.07
N TYR A 125 16.84 -11.93 1.85
CA TYR A 125 15.90 -12.72 2.66
C TYR A 125 15.70 -12.26 4.12
N ARG A 126 16.30 -11.12 4.51
CA ARG A 126 16.02 -10.43 5.78
C ARG A 126 14.70 -9.65 5.70
N GLU A 127 14.26 -9.08 6.82
CA GLU A 127 13.11 -8.19 6.83
C GLU A 127 13.27 -7.00 5.86
N ALA A 128 12.20 -6.75 5.11
CA ALA A 128 12.08 -5.67 4.14
C ALA A 128 11.03 -4.66 4.57
N ALA A 129 11.42 -3.39 4.56
CA ALA A 129 10.57 -2.27 4.95
C ALA A 129 10.30 -1.31 3.78
N TYR A 130 10.83 -1.60 2.58
CA TYR A 130 10.76 -0.71 1.43
C TYR A 130 10.41 -1.46 0.16
N THR A 131 9.81 -0.74 -0.78
CA THR A 131 9.55 -1.19 -2.14
C THR A 131 10.54 -0.52 -3.08
N LYS A 132 11.27 -1.31 -3.87
CA LYS A 132 12.22 -0.85 -4.88
C LYS A 132 11.67 -1.14 -6.27
N ARG A 133 11.59 -0.12 -7.12
CA ARG A 133 11.22 -0.27 -8.54
C ARG A 133 12.40 -0.87 -9.31
N LEU A 134 12.13 -1.82 -10.21
CA LEU A 134 13.16 -2.50 -11.01
C LEU A 134 13.50 -1.75 -12.31
N GLY A 135 12.53 -1.06 -12.91
CA GLY A 135 12.71 -0.29 -14.14
C GLY A 135 13.27 1.12 -13.94
N ALA A 136 13.82 1.68 -15.02
CA ALA A 136 14.38 3.03 -15.07
C ALA A 136 13.33 4.16 -15.17
N GLU A 137 12.04 3.83 -15.12
CA GLU A 137 10.95 4.81 -15.18
C GLU A 137 10.96 5.72 -13.93
N THR A 138 11.55 6.90 -14.08
CA THR A 138 11.49 8.00 -13.12
C THR A 138 10.17 8.75 -13.31
N GLU A 139 9.18 8.48 -12.47
CA GLU A 139 8.25 9.54 -12.03
C GLU A 139 7.38 9.06 -10.86
N VAL A 140 7.59 9.70 -9.71
CA VAL A 140 6.54 10.20 -8.80
C VAL A 140 7.17 11.47 -8.20
N ALA A 141 6.74 12.64 -8.64
CA ALA A 141 7.17 13.91 -8.05
C ALA A 141 6.34 14.17 -6.77
N PRO A 142 6.98 14.51 -5.63
CA PRO A 142 6.23 14.85 -4.44
C PRO A 142 5.42 16.12 -4.68
N ARG A 143 4.18 16.18 -4.16
CA ARG A 143 3.47 17.45 -4.00
C ARG A 143 4.32 18.35 -3.10
N ALA A 144 4.59 19.57 -3.55
CA ALA A 144 5.12 20.62 -2.70
C ALA A 144 4.06 20.95 -1.64
N VAL A 145 4.44 20.86 -0.35
CA VAL A 145 3.63 21.38 0.74
C VAL A 145 3.67 22.90 0.60
N ALA A 146 2.53 23.52 0.33
CA ALA A 146 2.44 24.97 0.30
C ALA A 146 2.74 25.50 1.71
N GLY A 147 3.86 26.19 1.87
CA GLY A 147 4.17 26.92 3.09
C GLY A 147 3.10 27.99 3.34
N VAL A 148 2.60 28.03 4.58
CA VAL A 148 1.71 29.08 5.05
C VAL A 148 2.52 30.38 5.10
N GLY A 149 2.31 31.24 4.10
CA GLY A 149 2.84 32.60 4.09
C GLY A 149 1.93 33.51 4.92
N VAL A 150 2.50 34.15 5.95
CA VAL A 150 1.84 35.16 6.78
C VAL A 150 2.03 36.55 6.16
N GLY A 151 0.93 37.27 5.94
CA GLY A 151 0.88 38.75 6.01
C GLY A 151 0.67 39.56 4.71
N GLY A 152 -0.27 40.52 4.76
CA GLY A 152 -0.20 41.80 4.02
C GLY A 152 -1.41 42.18 3.13
N PRO A 153 -1.91 43.44 3.16
CA PRO A 153 -3.27 43.78 2.74
C PRO A 153 -3.46 44.06 1.23
N ALA A 154 -4.75 44.10 0.88
CA ALA A 154 -5.33 44.10 -0.46
C ALA A 154 -4.87 45.25 -1.39
N GLY A 155 -4.51 44.87 -2.62
CA GLY A 155 -4.35 45.75 -3.78
C GLY A 155 -4.67 44.98 -5.06
N ALA A 156 -5.49 45.57 -5.93
CA ALA A 156 -6.09 44.95 -7.11
C ALA A 156 -5.10 44.19 -8.02
N ALA A 157 -5.39 42.92 -8.32
CA ALA A 157 -4.56 42.08 -9.18
C ALA A 157 -5.30 41.63 -10.45
N ARG A 158 -4.64 41.84 -11.59
CA ARG A 158 -4.96 41.29 -12.92
C ARG A 158 -5.30 39.79 -12.88
N PRO A 159 -6.08 39.25 -13.84
CA PRO A 159 -6.24 37.81 -13.99
C PRO A 159 -4.89 37.18 -14.32
N GLN A 160 -4.27 36.56 -13.32
CA GLN A 160 -3.09 35.71 -13.46
C GLN A 160 -3.48 34.48 -14.29
N PRO A 161 -2.64 34.01 -15.23
CA PRO A 161 -2.89 32.75 -15.92
C PRO A 161 -2.96 31.63 -14.86
N ARG A 162 -4.03 30.83 -14.92
CA ARG A 162 -4.18 29.64 -14.06
C ARG A 162 -2.91 28.81 -14.18
N PRO A 163 -2.30 28.35 -13.06
CA PRO A 163 -1.15 27.47 -13.15
C PRO A 163 -1.54 26.25 -13.99
N LEU A 164 -0.76 26.00 -15.05
CA LEU A 164 -0.88 24.83 -15.89
C LEU A 164 -0.98 23.61 -14.97
N ARG A 165 -2.04 22.81 -15.15
CA ARG A 165 -2.23 21.57 -14.39
C ARG A 165 -0.92 20.78 -14.45
N PRO A 166 -0.35 20.35 -13.31
CA PRO A 166 0.79 19.44 -13.36
C PRO A 166 0.39 18.23 -14.21
N ARG A 167 1.27 17.83 -15.13
CA ARG A 167 1.07 16.63 -15.95
C ARG A 167 0.61 15.48 -15.05
N ALA A 168 -0.42 14.75 -15.49
CA ALA A 168 -0.97 13.64 -14.75
C ALA A 168 0.17 12.68 -14.36
N GLN A 169 0.39 12.51 -13.06
CA GLN A 169 1.37 11.57 -12.55
C GLN A 169 0.91 10.17 -12.98
N VAL A 170 1.75 9.45 -13.72
CA VAL A 170 1.45 8.06 -14.08
C VAL A 170 1.67 7.22 -12.82
N GLU A 171 0.58 6.88 -12.15
CA GLU A 171 0.55 5.85 -11.12
C GLU A 171 0.98 4.53 -11.77
N VAL A 172 2.24 4.15 -11.61
CA VAL A 172 2.73 2.88 -12.18
C VAL A 172 2.25 1.73 -11.32
N ILE A 173 1.09 1.20 -11.68
CA ILE A 173 0.52 -0.02 -11.12
C ILE A 173 1.32 -1.21 -11.67
N GLY A 174 1.78 -2.08 -10.76
CA GLY A 174 2.56 -3.27 -11.09
C GLY A 174 2.76 -4.18 -9.88
N GLY A 175 3.07 -5.45 -10.12
CA GLY A 175 3.32 -6.45 -9.09
C GLY A 175 4.82 -6.67 -8.88
N ALA A 176 5.19 -7.92 -8.59
CA ALA A 176 6.58 -8.34 -8.40
C ALA A 176 7.45 -8.18 -9.66
N ASP A 177 6.81 -8.10 -10.83
CA ASP A 177 7.42 -7.81 -12.13
C ASP A 177 8.02 -6.39 -12.21
N LYS A 178 7.44 -5.42 -11.49
CA LYS A 178 7.92 -4.03 -11.48
C LYS A 178 8.60 -3.64 -10.17
N TYR A 179 8.31 -4.35 -9.09
CA TYR A 179 8.69 -3.95 -7.73
C TYR A 179 9.20 -5.13 -6.89
N HIS A 180 10.31 -4.92 -6.19
CA HIS A 180 10.81 -5.83 -5.16
C HIS A 180 10.65 -5.23 -3.76
N SER A 181 10.29 -6.07 -2.80
CA SER A 181 10.46 -5.71 -1.39
C SER A 181 11.92 -5.86 -0.98
N VAL A 182 12.49 -4.84 -0.33
CA VAL A 182 13.90 -4.80 0.03
C VAL A 182 14.15 -4.28 1.45
N CYS A 183 15.19 -4.80 2.08
CA CYS A 183 15.74 -4.25 3.31
C CYS A 183 16.47 -2.92 3.05
N ARG A 184 16.86 -2.23 4.12
CA ARG A 184 17.58 -0.95 4.04
C ARG A 184 18.86 -1.02 3.21
N LEU A 185 19.65 -2.08 3.39
CA LEU A 185 20.93 -2.25 2.68
C LEU A 185 20.71 -2.49 1.18
N CYS A 186 19.82 -3.42 0.84
CA CYS A 186 19.50 -3.80 -0.54
C CYS A 186 18.79 -2.70 -1.33
N TYR A 187 18.11 -1.77 -0.65
CA TYR A 187 17.55 -0.58 -1.30
C TYR A 187 18.64 0.24 -2.01
N PHE A 188 19.74 0.53 -1.32
CA PHE A 188 20.83 1.37 -1.83
C PHE A 188 21.86 0.63 -2.68
N LYS A 189 21.85 -0.71 -2.70
CA LYS A 189 22.71 -1.45 -3.63
C LYS A 189 22.35 -1.05 -5.07
N LYS A 190 23.34 -0.57 -5.82
CA LYS A 190 23.21 -0.41 -7.28
C LYS A 190 22.79 -1.77 -7.85
N ALA A 191 21.92 -1.76 -8.86
CA ALA A 191 21.71 -2.97 -9.63
C ALA A 191 23.09 -3.36 -10.17
N SER A 192 23.65 -4.47 -9.68
CA SER A 192 24.72 -5.13 -10.40
C SER A 192 24.11 -5.45 -11.76
N GLY A 193 24.58 -4.77 -12.81
CA GLY A 193 24.23 -5.15 -14.18
C GLY A 193 24.58 -6.63 -14.40
N PRO A 194 24.07 -7.25 -15.48
CA PRO A 194 24.55 -8.57 -15.84
C PRO A 194 26.08 -8.49 -15.98
N SER A 195 26.80 -9.18 -15.11
CA SER A 195 28.23 -9.43 -15.30
C SER A 195 28.35 -10.15 -16.64
N GLY A 196 29.01 -9.49 -17.60
CA GLY A 196 29.22 -9.99 -18.94
C GLY A 196 29.82 -11.40 -18.94
N GLY A 197 29.47 -12.16 -19.97
CA GLY A 197 29.96 -13.50 -20.18
C GLY A 197 31.46 -13.57 -20.49
N LEU A 198 32.00 -14.75 -20.13
CA LEU A 198 33.10 -15.51 -20.75
C LEU A 198 34.49 -14.87 -20.79
N ASP A 199 35.41 -15.38 -19.96
CA ASP A 199 36.46 -16.31 -20.40
C ASP A 199 37.31 -16.84 -19.23
N GLY A 200 37.65 -18.14 -19.25
CA GLY A 200 38.62 -18.75 -18.33
C GLY A 200 38.33 -20.18 -17.86
N ARG A 201 38.67 -21.16 -18.71
CA ARG A 201 39.15 -22.52 -18.31
C ARG A 201 40.25 -22.38 -17.23
N GLU A 202 40.46 -23.18 -16.18
CA GLU A 202 40.32 -24.61 -15.84
C GLU A 202 40.40 -24.73 -14.29
N ASN A 203 39.70 -25.68 -13.65
CA ASN A 203 40.29 -26.92 -13.11
C ASN A 203 39.29 -27.66 -12.19
N LYS A 204 39.25 -28.98 -12.32
CA LYS A 204 38.47 -29.92 -11.48
C LYS A 204 39.18 -30.15 -10.14
N GLU A 205 38.43 -30.75 -9.22
CA GLU A 205 38.80 -31.28 -7.89
C GLU A 205 38.71 -30.28 -6.72
N ASN A 206 37.56 -30.26 -6.04
CA ASN A 206 37.38 -31.01 -4.80
C ASN A 206 35.93 -30.86 -4.28
N CYS A 207 35.22 -31.97 -4.07
CA CYS A 207 33.93 -32.01 -3.39
C CYS A 207 34.14 -32.34 -1.91
N PRO A 208 33.43 -31.69 -0.99
CA PRO A 208 33.03 -32.32 0.26
C PRO A 208 31.52 -32.67 0.26
N VAL A 209 31.26 -33.87 0.77
CA VAL A 209 30.02 -34.64 0.96
C VAL A 209 28.93 -33.87 1.75
N PRO A 210 27.63 -34.20 1.61
CA PRO A 210 26.52 -33.35 2.04
C PRO A 210 26.14 -33.51 3.52
N VAL A 211 25.64 -32.42 4.11
CA VAL A 211 25.08 -32.37 5.48
C VAL A 211 23.57 -32.07 5.37
N PRO A 212 22.71 -32.68 6.21
CA PRO A 212 21.40 -33.16 5.78
C PRO A 212 20.29 -32.12 5.69
N VAL A 213 19.34 -32.41 4.80
CA VAL A 213 18.10 -31.71 4.51
C VAL A 213 17.09 -31.90 5.65
N PRO A 214 16.43 -30.83 6.15
CA PRO A 214 15.15 -30.98 6.84
C PRO A 214 13.99 -31.06 5.83
N VAL A 215 13.21 -32.13 5.98
CA VAL A 215 11.98 -32.57 5.26
C VAL A 215 10.85 -31.51 5.35
N PRO A 216 9.86 -31.46 4.42
CA PRO A 216 9.16 -30.23 4.06
C PRO A 216 7.97 -29.91 4.96
N VAL A 217 7.70 -28.62 5.14
CA VAL A 217 6.45 -28.14 5.74
C VAL A 217 5.55 -27.58 4.62
N PRO A 218 4.32 -28.08 4.44
CA PRO A 218 3.43 -27.56 3.41
C PRO A 218 2.84 -26.23 3.88
N GLY A 219 3.01 -25.19 3.07
CA GLY A 219 2.42 -23.91 3.38
C GLY A 219 2.85 -22.83 2.40
N ALA A 220 2.18 -22.80 1.24
CA ALA A 220 2.17 -21.60 0.41
C ALA A 220 1.74 -20.40 1.27
N ARG A 221 2.68 -19.52 1.63
CA ARG A 221 2.38 -18.31 2.41
C ARG A 221 2.61 -17.08 1.53
N LYS A 222 1.50 -16.37 1.37
CA LYS A 222 1.22 -15.36 0.36
C LYS A 222 2.05 -14.10 0.55
N LEU A 223 2.39 -13.52 -0.60
CA LEU A 223 3.08 -12.25 -0.80
C LEU A 223 2.19 -11.04 -0.41
N PHE A 224 2.87 -9.93 -0.11
CA PHE A 224 2.40 -8.53 -0.01
C PHE A 224 1.97 -8.00 1.37
N ALA A 225 2.59 -6.87 1.76
CA ALA A 225 2.43 -6.19 3.06
C ALA A 225 1.76 -4.81 2.92
N PRO A 226 0.59 -4.59 3.56
CA PRO A 226 -0.01 -3.26 3.74
C PRO A 226 0.22 -2.66 5.15
N LEU A 227 0.32 -1.33 5.26
CA LEU A 227 0.15 -0.52 6.48
C LEU A 227 -1.31 -0.63 6.96
N GLN A 228 -1.59 -0.73 8.27
CA GLN A 228 -2.96 -0.72 8.77
C GLN A 228 -3.27 0.42 9.74
N VAL A 229 -4.41 1.10 9.52
CA VAL A 229 -4.85 2.26 10.31
C VAL A 229 -6.33 2.20 10.72
N LEU A 230 -6.58 2.59 11.98
CA LEU A 230 -7.82 2.94 12.70
C LEU A 230 -8.65 1.77 13.28
N ARG A 231 -9.10 1.93 14.54
CA ARG A 231 -10.09 1.08 15.23
C ARG A 231 -10.64 1.84 16.44
N ARG A 232 -11.86 2.36 16.33
CA ARG A 232 -12.67 2.74 17.51
C ARG A 232 -13.34 1.49 18.09
N SER A 233 -13.16 1.27 19.39
CA SER A 233 -14.07 0.42 20.17
C SER A 233 -15.25 1.31 20.57
N SER A 234 -16.46 1.03 20.12
CA SER A 234 -17.63 1.65 20.75
C SER A 234 -17.73 1.06 22.16
N ALA A 235 -17.51 1.89 23.17
CA ALA A 235 -18.09 1.64 24.47
C ALA A 235 -19.60 1.70 24.29
N HIS A 236 -20.25 0.54 24.36
CA HIS A 236 -21.59 0.46 24.93
C HIS A 236 -21.44 0.48 26.44
#